data_AF-A0A9P7CHB9-F1
#
_entry.id   AF-A0A9P7CHB9-F1
#
_cell.length_a   1.000
_cell.length_b   1.000
_cell.length_c   1.000
_cell.angle_alpha   90.00
_cell.angle_beta   90.00
_cell.angle_gamma   90.00
#
_symmetry.space_group_name_H-M   'P 1'
#
loop_
_entity.id
_entity.type
_entity.pdbx_description
1 polymer ?
#
loop_
_entity_poly.entity_id
_entity_poly.type
_entity_poly.pdbx_seq_one_letter_code
_entity_poly.pdbx_strand_id
1 'polypeptide(L)'
;MAVKKHMISSWGDTVDLELVSLQQKTILLVTIASMWRSRSDIGKLQYRDIILKYNDQDLPIYVIMIVRFPKEINTKIPKVGALENLELCPVYTLYQLCKRTRHLSKGLPEYHPLFLANILQTKVNKVHSVFPVTITNWIK
;
A
#
# COMPACT_ATOMS: atom_id res chain seq x y z
N MET A 1 -20.52 2.78 1.00
CA MET A 1 -19.43 2.18 0.18
C MET A 1 -19.34 2.74 -1.24
N ALA A 2 -20.42 3.26 -1.84
CA ALA A 2 -20.43 3.79 -3.22
C ALA A 2 -19.54 5.04 -3.46
N VAL A 3 -19.50 5.99 -2.52
CA VAL A 3 -18.76 7.26 -2.69
C VAL A 3 -17.24 7.05 -2.87
N LYS A 4 -16.65 6.10 -2.14
CA LYS A 4 -15.20 5.81 -2.23
C LYS A 4 -14.84 5.10 -3.55
N LYS A 5 -15.75 4.32 -4.14
CA LYS A 5 -15.50 3.63 -5.41
C LYS A 5 -15.42 4.61 -6.59
N HIS A 6 -16.31 5.60 -6.65
CA HIS A 6 -16.27 6.66 -7.67
C HIS A 6 -15.01 7.52 -7.59
N MET A 7 -14.54 7.80 -6.38
CA MET A 7 -13.30 8.54 -6.16
C MET A 7 -12.08 7.75 -6.66
N ILE A 8 -12.00 6.44 -6.45
CA ILE A 8 -10.86 5.63 -6.90
C ILE A 8 -10.82 5.49 -8.42
N SER A 9 -11.98 5.33 -9.05
CA SER A 9 -12.07 5.20 -10.51
C SER A 9 -11.74 6.48 -11.27
N SER A 10 -11.84 7.65 -10.64
CA SER A 10 -11.51 8.93 -11.29
C SER A 10 -10.01 9.24 -11.29
N TRP A 11 -9.18 8.38 -10.68
CA TRP A 11 -7.74 8.61 -10.57
C TRP A 11 -6.97 8.17 -11.82
N GLY A 12 -7.64 7.52 -12.76
CA GLY A 12 -7.01 7.00 -13.98
C GLY A 12 -6.14 5.78 -13.71
N ASP A 13 -5.31 5.46 -14.72
CA ASP A 13 -4.57 4.22 -14.81
C ASP A 13 -3.48 4.11 -13.76
N THR A 14 -3.45 2.97 -13.08
CA THR A 14 -2.60 2.74 -11.90
C THR A 14 -1.11 2.86 -12.23
N VAL A 15 -0.74 2.53 -13.47
CA VAL A 15 0.65 2.62 -13.95
C VAL A 15 1.12 4.06 -14.13
N ASP A 16 0.22 4.97 -14.50
CA ASP A 16 0.54 6.37 -14.85
C ASP A 16 0.41 7.32 -13.66
N LEU A 17 -0.17 6.86 -12.55
CA LEU A 17 -0.28 7.64 -11.33
C LEU A 17 1.07 8.14 -10.82
N GLU A 18 1.14 9.40 -10.39
CA GLU A 18 2.27 9.87 -9.60
C GLU A 18 2.39 9.09 -8.28
N LEU A 19 3.60 8.99 -7.72
CA LEU A 19 3.85 8.18 -6.52
C LEU A 19 2.98 8.57 -5.32
N VAL A 20 2.66 9.85 -5.17
CA VAL A 20 1.78 10.33 -4.08
C VAL A 20 0.38 9.77 -4.26
N SER A 21 -0.21 9.93 -5.44
CA SER A 21 -1.53 9.40 -5.78
C SER A 21 -1.54 7.88 -5.72
N LEU A 22 -0.52 7.19 -6.23
CA LEU A 22 -0.41 5.74 -6.16
C LEU A 22 -0.39 5.24 -4.71
N GLN A 23 0.36 5.91 -3.84
CA GLN A 23 0.41 5.61 -2.41
C GLN A 23 -0.95 5.80 -1.75
N GLN A 24 -1.64 6.91 -2.01
CA GLN A 24 -2.99 7.15 -1.49
C GLN A 24 -4.01 6.11 -1.99
N LYS A 25 -3.93 5.72 -3.28
CA LYS A 25 -4.82 4.73 -3.90
C LYS A 25 -4.62 3.37 -3.25
N THR A 26 -3.35 3.00 -3.03
CA THR A 26 -2.97 1.77 -2.34
C THR A 26 -3.54 1.75 -0.92
N ILE A 27 -3.36 2.83 -0.13
CA ILE A 27 -3.91 2.90 1.23
C ILE A 27 -5.42 2.66 1.20
N LEU A 28 -6.14 3.34 0.30
CA LEU A 28 -7.58 3.26 0.22
C LEU A 28 -8.06 1.86 -0.21
N LEU A 29 -7.49 1.30 -1.28
CA LEU A 29 -7.86 -0.01 -1.80
C LEU A 29 -7.54 -1.13 -0.81
N VAL A 30 -6.36 -1.11 -0.19
CA VAL A 30 -5.98 -2.11 0.81
C VAL A 30 -6.88 -1.99 2.05
N THR A 31 -7.15 -0.78 2.54
CA THR A 31 -8.09 -0.54 3.65
C THR A 31 -9.47 -1.15 3.36
N ILE A 32 -9.99 -0.97 2.14
CA ILE A 32 -11.29 -1.52 1.74
C ILE A 32 -11.22 -3.05 1.64
N ALA A 33 -10.21 -3.59 0.96
CA ALA A 33 -10.08 -5.01 0.69
C ALA A 33 -9.85 -5.86 1.95
N SER A 34 -9.13 -5.33 2.94
CA SER A 34 -8.87 -6.02 4.21
C SER A 34 -9.80 -5.62 5.35
N MET A 35 -10.65 -4.60 5.15
CA MET A 35 -11.46 -3.96 6.20
C MET A 35 -10.64 -3.49 7.42
N TRP A 36 -9.38 -3.13 7.19
CA TRP A 36 -8.46 -2.74 8.24
C TRP A 36 -8.52 -1.25 8.58
N ARG A 37 -8.14 -0.90 9.81
CA ARG A 37 -8.08 0.52 10.20
C ARG A 37 -6.82 1.15 9.60
N SER A 38 -7.02 2.25 8.88
CA SER A 38 -5.94 3.00 8.24
C SER A 38 -4.80 3.38 9.20
N ARG A 39 -5.12 3.79 10.42
CA ARG A 39 -4.11 4.17 11.42
C ARG A 39 -3.38 2.95 12.01
N SER A 40 -4.11 2.03 12.63
CA SER A 40 -3.51 1.02 13.52
C SER A 40 -3.03 -0.25 12.82
N ASP A 41 -3.62 -0.57 11.67
CA ASP A 41 -3.26 -1.76 10.90
C ASP A 41 -2.42 -1.33 9.68
N ILE A 42 -3.01 -0.52 8.77
CA ILE A 42 -2.37 -0.12 7.51
C ILE A 42 -1.13 0.74 7.74
N GLY A 43 -1.20 1.73 8.64
CA GLY A 43 -0.07 2.59 8.97
C GLY A 43 1.08 1.89 9.69
N LYS A 44 0.89 0.64 10.14
CA LYS A 44 1.93 -0.20 10.75
C LYS A 44 2.40 -1.34 9.85
N LEU A 45 1.79 -1.50 8.67
CA LEU A 45 2.18 -2.53 7.71
C LEU A 45 3.61 -2.25 7.25
N GLN A 46 4.48 -3.25 7.31
CA GLN A 46 5.89 -3.11 6.95
C GLN A 46 6.13 -3.60 5.53
N TYR A 47 7.15 -3.05 4.84
CA TYR A 47 7.47 -3.48 3.48
C TYR A 47 7.77 -4.99 3.39
N ARG A 48 8.52 -5.52 4.37
CA ARG A 48 8.86 -6.95 4.46
C ARG A 48 7.66 -7.87 4.69
N ASP A 49 6.54 -7.32 5.12
CA ASP A 49 5.33 -8.07 5.47
C ASP A 49 4.35 -8.17 4.29
N ILE A 50 4.78 -7.73 3.09
CA ILE A 50 4.05 -7.84 1.84
C ILE A 50 4.61 -9.01 1.03
N ILE A 51 3.85 -10.10 0.95
CA ILE A 51 4.24 -11.29 0.19
C ILE A 51 3.33 -11.40 -1.02
N LEU A 52 3.85 -10.97 -2.17
CA LEU A 52 3.18 -11.12 -3.47
C LEU A 52 3.46 -12.50 -4.05
N LYS A 53 2.43 -13.08 -4.66
CA LYS A 53 2.51 -14.33 -5.40
C LYS A 53 2.09 -14.09 -6.83
N TYR A 54 2.79 -14.72 -7.76
CA TYR A 54 2.71 -14.45 -9.19
C TYR A 54 2.24 -15.69 -9.95
N ASN A 55 1.65 -15.49 -11.11
CA ASN A 55 1.43 -16.54 -12.09
C ASN A 55 2.67 -16.75 -12.97
N ASP A 56 2.56 -17.66 -13.94
CA ASP A 56 3.64 -18.01 -14.88
C ASP A 56 4.02 -16.85 -15.83
N GLN A 57 3.22 -15.78 -15.87
CA GLN A 57 3.46 -14.56 -16.65
C GLN A 57 3.97 -13.40 -15.78
N ASP A 58 4.47 -13.68 -14.57
CA ASP A 58 4.97 -12.68 -13.62
C ASP A 58 3.95 -11.62 -13.20
N LEU A 59 2.64 -11.91 -13.32
CA LEU A 59 1.56 -11.05 -12.85
C LEU A 59 1.12 -11.43 -11.44
N PRO A 60 0.91 -10.46 -10.54
CA PRO A 60 0.56 -10.76 -9.15
C PRO A 60 -0.89 -11.25 -9.06
N ILE A 61 -1.08 -12.47 -8.56
CA ILE A 61 -2.39 -13.13 -8.42
C ILE A 61 -3.01 -13.00 -7.03
N TYR A 62 -2.20 -12.88 -6.00
CA TYR A 62 -2.65 -12.55 -4.65
C TYR A 62 -1.52 -11.96 -3.82
N VAL A 63 -1.89 -11.31 -2.73
CA VAL A 63 -0.97 -10.82 -1.70
C VAL A 63 -1.34 -11.40 -0.35
N ILE A 64 -0.32 -11.78 0.43
CA ILE A 64 -0.44 -12.03 1.87
C ILE A 64 0.18 -10.83 2.57
N MET A 65 -0.57 -10.20 3.48
CA MET A 65 -0.12 -9.05 4.26
C MET A 65 -0.07 -9.43 5.73
N ILE A 66 1.05 -9.16 6.42
CA ILE A 66 1.20 -9.50 7.85
C ILE A 66 1.19 -8.21 8.68
N VAL A 67 0.17 -8.03 9.52
CA VAL A 67 0.17 -6.95 10.54
C VAL A 67 0.69 -7.54 11.84
N ARG A 68 1.98 -7.36 12.10
CA ARG A 68 2.69 -7.93 13.27
C ARG A 68 2.28 -7.33 14.60
N PHE A 69 2.06 -6.01 14.63
CA PHE A 69 1.75 -5.26 15.84
C PHE A 69 0.42 -4.50 15.73
N PRO A 70 -0.70 -5.20 15.50
CA PRO A 70 -2.00 -4.55 15.47
C PRO A 70 -2.29 -3.90 16.82
N LYS A 71 -3.21 -2.93 16.84
CA LYS A 71 -3.67 -2.34 18.12
C LYS A 71 -4.42 -3.37 18.97
N GLU A 72 -5.06 -4.34 18.33
CA GLU A 72 -5.72 -5.49 18.97
C GLU A 72 -4.72 -6.66 19.07
N ILE A 73 -4.89 -7.55 20.06
CA ILE A 73 -3.82 -8.46 20.55
C ILE A 73 -3.29 -9.45 19.50
N ASN A 74 -4.10 -9.85 18.52
CA ASN A 74 -3.72 -10.92 17.58
C ASN A 74 -3.20 -10.39 16.24
N THR A 75 -2.06 -10.92 15.79
CA THR A 75 -1.52 -10.74 14.43
C THR A 75 -2.58 -11.06 13.37
N LYS A 76 -2.67 -10.24 12.32
CA LYS A 76 -3.62 -10.41 11.22
C LYS A 76 -2.87 -10.76 9.93
N ILE A 77 -3.30 -11.80 9.23
CA ILE A 77 -2.63 -12.34 8.02
C ILE A 77 -3.64 -12.59 6.87
N PRO A 78 -4.28 -11.56 6.30
CA PRO A 78 -5.19 -11.71 5.18
C PRO A 78 -4.46 -12.12 3.91
N LYS A 79 -5.11 -12.99 3.16
CA LYS A 79 -4.82 -13.26 1.76
C LYS A 79 -5.84 -12.54 0.89
N VAL A 80 -5.39 -11.63 0.04
CA VAL A 80 -6.24 -10.86 -0.88
C VAL A 80 -5.93 -11.28 -2.31
N GLY A 81 -6.93 -11.76 -3.04
CA GLY A 81 -6.82 -12.11 -4.45
C GLY A 81 -6.84 -10.89 -5.37
N ALA A 82 -6.19 -11.01 -6.53
CA ALA A 82 -6.26 -9.99 -7.57
C ALA A 82 -7.66 -9.91 -8.17
N LEU A 83 -8.08 -8.70 -8.52
CA LEU A 83 -9.31 -8.44 -9.27
C LEU A 83 -8.98 -8.30 -10.75
N GLU A 84 -9.94 -8.69 -11.61
CA GLU A 84 -9.82 -8.52 -13.06
C GLU A 84 -9.68 -7.05 -13.47
N ASN A 85 -10.44 -6.16 -12.82
CA ASN A 85 -10.29 -4.72 -13.02
C ASN A 85 -9.06 -4.22 -12.26
N LEU A 86 -7.96 -4.05 -12.98
CA LEU A 86 -6.67 -3.60 -12.46
C LEU A 86 -6.74 -2.25 -11.74
N GLU A 87 -7.65 -1.36 -12.15
CA GLU A 87 -7.78 -0.03 -11.58
C GLU A 87 -8.43 0.00 -10.20
N LEU A 88 -9.15 -1.06 -9.86
CA LEU A 88 -9.71 -1.29 -8.54
C LEU A 88 -8.98 -2.41 -7.79
N CYS A 89 -7.93 -3.00 -8.37
CA CYS A 89 -7.27 -4.17 -7.86
C CYS A 89 -6.25 -3.80 -6.77
N PRO A 90 -6.52 -4.09 -5.47
CA PRO A 90 -5.59 -3.77 -4.39
C PRO A 90 -4.23 -4.47 -4.56
N VAL A 91 -4.23 -5.69 -5.12
CA VAL A 91 -3.02 -6.48 -5.36
C VAL A 91 -2.14 -5.81 -6.42
N TYR A 92 -2.74 -5.40 -7.54
CA TYR A 92 -2.01 -4.76 -8.63
C TYR A 92 -1.48 -3.38 -8.23
N THR A 93 -2.32 -2.56 -7.58
CA THR A 93 -1.89 -1.24 -7.09
C THR A 93 -0.76 -1.35 -6.07
N LEU A 94 -0.86 -2.30 -5.12
CA LEU A 94 0.19 -2.56 -4.13
C LEU A 94 1.49 -3.05 -4.77
N TYR A 95 1.41 -3.92 -5.78
CA TYR A 95 2.56 -4.35 -6.58
C TYR A 95 3.25 -3.15 -7.25
N GLN A 96 2.48 -2.28 -7.92
CA GLN A 96 3.03 -1.10 -8.57
C GLN A 96 3.69 -0.16 -7.57
N LEU A 97 3.09 0.04 -6.39
CA LEU A 97 3.70 0.82 -5.32
C LEU A 97 5.04 0.21 -4.91
N CYS A 98 5.07 -1.08 -4.56
CA CYS A 98 6.28 -1.77 -4.09
C CYS A 98 7.39 -1.76 -5.13
N LYS A 99 7.05 -1.94 -6.41
CA LYS A 99 8.00 -1.88 -7.53
C LYS A 99 8.60 -0.49 -7.66
N ARG A 100 7.77 0.54 -7.64
CA ARG A 100 8.19 1.92 -7.89
C ARG A 100 8.87 2.57 -6.68
N THR A 101 8.60 2.13 -5.45
CA THR A 101 9.24 2.69 -4.23
C THR A 101 10.45 1.89 -3.75
N ARG A 102 10.75 0.72 -4.33
CA ARG A 102 11.88 -0.13 -3.92
C ARG A 102 13.21 0.61 -3.80
N HIS A 103 13.48 1.53 -4.73
CA HIS A 103 14.71 2.32 -4.72
C HIS A 103 14.76 3.38 -3.61
N LEU A 104 13.59 3.88 -3.17
CA LEU A 104 13.44 4.84 -2.08
C LEU A 104 13.59 4.17 -0.70
N SER A 105 13.31 2.87 -0.62
CA SER A 105 13.50 2.07 0.60
C SER A 105 14.97 1.69 0.85
N LYS A 106 15.88 1.93 -0.11
CA LYS A 106 17.31 1.64 0.06
C LYS A 106 17.88 2.52 1.19
N GLY A 107 18.30 1.89 2.29
CA GLY A 107 18.85 2.56 3.46
C GLY A 107 17.87 2.76 4.62
N LEU A 108 16.59 2.40 4.46
CA LEU A 108 15.65 2.34 5.57
C LEU A 108 15.80 1.01 6.34
N PRO A 109 15.45 0.97 7.65
CA PRO A 109 15.45 -0.26 8.42
C PRO A 109 14.51 -1.31 7.80
N GLU A 110 14.84 -2.59 7.92
CA GLU A 110 14.02 -3.70 7.37
C GLU A 110 12.54 -3.66 7.83
N TYR A 111 12.31 -3.17 9.04
CA TYR A 111 10.99 -3.04 9.67
C TYR A 111 10.30 -1.69 9.39
N HIS A 112 10.77 -0.93 8.39
CA HIS A 112 10.15 0.34 8.03
C HIS A 112 8.69 0.13 7.55
N PRO A 113 7.77 1.05 7.87
CA PRO A 113 6.43 1.07 7.30
C PRO A 113 6.47 1.06 5.77
N LEU A 114 5.54 0.35 5.15
CA LEU A 114 5.37 0.24 3.70
C LEU A 114 5.28 1.61 3.03
N PHE A 115 4.62 2.55 3.70
CA PHE A 115 4.34 3.88 3.19
C PHE A 115 5.40 4.90 3.65
N LEU A 116 5.71 5.84 2.77
CA LEU A 116 6.83 6.76 2.89
C LEU A 116 6.36 8.21 2.84
N ALA A 117 7.00 9.06 3.65
CA ALA A 117 6.86 10.50 3.62
C ALA A 117 7.96 11.14 2.76
N ASN A 118 7.71 12.36 2.26
CA ASN A 118 8.63 13.13 1.42
C ASN A 118 9.09 12.43 0.13
N ILE A 119 8.27 11.56 -0.44
CA ILE A 119 8.58 10.79 -1.66
C ILE A 119 8.82 11.64 -2.93
N LEU A 120 8.44 12.92 -2.90
CA LEU A 120 8.70 13.86 -3.99
C LEU A 120 10.05 14.58 -3.85
N GLN A 121 10.76 14.45 -2.72
CA GLN A 121 12.05 15.11 -2.55
C GLN A 121 13.15 14.33 -3.27
N THR A 122 13.79 15.01 -4.22
CA THR A 122 14.91 14.50 -5.03
C THR A 122 16.23 14.39 -4.26
N LYS A 123 16.29 14.94 -3.03
CA LYS A 123 17.48 14.85 -2.17
C LYS A 123 17.53 13.50 -1.47
N VAL A 124 18.60 12.76 -1.73
CA VAL A 124 18.98 11.53 -1.01
C VAL A 124 18.93 11.81 0.51
N ASN A 125 18.37 10.88 1.29
CA ASN A 125 18.21 10.93 2.76
C ASN A 125 17.07 11.79 3.34
N LYS A 126 16.14 12.31 2.53
CA LYS A 126 14.92 12.97 3.07
C LYS A 126 13.66 12.12 3.09
N VAL A 127 13.65 11.02 2.34
CA VAL A 127 12.56 10.03 2.41
C VAL A 127 12.65 9.30 3.74
N HIS A 128 11.52 9.21 4.45
CA HIS A 128 11.45 8.49 5.71
C HIS A 128 10.11 7.79 5.87
N SER A 129 10.07 6.87 6.83
CA SER A 129 8.86 6.20 7.29
C SER A 129 7.75 7.20 7.62
N VAL A 130 6.55 6.99 7.07
CA VAL A 130 5.41 7.82 7.42
C VAL A 130 4.89 7.48 8.82
N PHE A 131 4.41 8.47 9.56
CA PHE A 131 3.71 8.22 10.81
C PHE A 131 2.28 7.71 10.55
N PRO A 132 1.77 6.76 11.35
CA PRO A 132 0.42 6.22 11.15
C PRO A 132 -0.71 7.25 11.16
N VAL A 133 -0.54 8.36 11.89
CA VAL A 133 -1.52 9.46 11.91
C VAL A 133 -1.63 10.17 10.56
N THR A 134 -0.51 10.30 9.85
CA THR A 134 -0.43 10.94 8.53
C THR A 134 -1.17 10.12 7.48
N ILE A 135 -1.07 8.79 7.53
CA ILE A 135 -1.83 7.87 6.66
C ILE A 135 -3.33 8.16 6.73
N THR A 136 -3.86 8.28 7.94
CA THR A 136 -5.29 8.58 8.12
C THR A 136 -5.67 9.93 7.52
N ASN A 137 -4.82 10.94 7.64
CA ASN A 137 -5.10 12.27 7.09
C ASN A 137 -5.09 12.29 5.56
N TRP A 138 -4.36 11.39 4.90
CA TRP A 138 -4.31 11.32 3.43
C TRP A 138 -5.54 10.70 2.77
N ILE A 139 -6.37 9.98 3.53
CA ILE A 139 -7.55 9.27 3.02
C ILE A 139 -8.86 9.73 3.67
N LYS A 140 -8.81 10.82 4.43
CA LYS A 140 -10.00 11.55 4.88
C LYS A 140 -10.65 12.21 3.67
#